data_AF-A0A0M0JNS3-F1
#
_entry.id   AF-A0A0M0JNS3-F1
#
_cell.length_a   1.000
_cell.length_b   1.000
_cell.length_c   1.000
_cell.angle_alpha   90.00
_cell.angle_beta   90.00
_cell.angle_gamma   90.00
#
_symmetry.space_group_name_H-M   'P 1'
#
loop_
_entity.id
_entity.type
_entity.pdbx_description
1 polymer ?
#
loop_
_entity_poly.entity_id
_entity_poly.type
_entity_poly.pdbx_seq_one_letter_code
_entity_poly.pdbx_strand_id
1 'polypeptide(L)'
;MGLVFNAVVYVAGYIFLLFVAVCLASGLYYLCEVVEEHTVLTRRILTASTMLVLVVHVLFACFESLPLAALGVGLAAHGCYFWLLQSFPFVKLLSPACLASALMLVASHVVWLQHFLSHFHQTTHVLCFFVLNVWLVPFGFFLSLSANENALPEGLGPSRRMR
;
A
#
# COMPACT_ATOMS: atom_id res chain seq x y z
N MET A 1 27.47 19.34 27.34
CA MET A 1 26.06 19.19 27.77
C MET A 1 26.03 18.23 28.96
N GLY A 2 25.29 18.54 30.03
CA GLY A 2 25.28 17.74 31.27
C GLY A 2 24.46 16.45 31.18
N LEU A 3 24.71 15.49 32.07
CA LEU A 3 24.05 14.17 32.11
C LEU A 3 22.51 14.30 32.19
N VAL A 4 22.01 15.21 33.01
CA VAL A 4 20.57 15.47 33.19
C VAL A 4 19.92 15.94 31.88
N PHE A 5 20.57 16.84 31.15
CA PHE A 5 20.05 17.33 29.87
C PHE A 5 19.94 16.20 28.84
N ASN A 6 20.96 15.34 28.74
CA ASN A 6 20.94 14.20 27.83
C ASN A 6 19.83 13.21 28.21
N ALA A 7 19.67 12.90 29.50
CA ALA A 7 18.62 12.01 29.99
C ALA A 7 17.22 12.53 29.64
N VAL A 8 16.95 13.82 29.83
CA VAL A 8 15.67 14.45 29.47
C VAL A 8 15.40 14.35 27.97
N VAL A 9 16.39 14.64 27.12
CA VAL A 9 16.24 14.56 25.65
C VAL A 9 15.91 13.14 25.20
N TYR A 10 16.60 12.12 25.71
CA TYR A 10 16.30 10.72 25.35
C TYR A 10 14.91 10.31 25.82
N VAL A 11 14.54 10.58 27.07
CA VAL A 11 13.22 10.24 27.61
C VAL A 11 12.11 10.94 26.81
N ALA A 12 12.26 12.23 26.53
CA ALA A 12 11.31 12.97 25.70
C ALA A 12 11.23 12.40 24.28
N GLY A 13 12.36 12.02 23.68
CA GLY A 13 12.41 11.36 22.37
C GLY A 13 11.65 10.03 22.33
N TYR A 14 11.82 9.17 23.34
CA TYR A 14 11.08 7.91 23.43
C TYR A 14 9.57 8.13 23.64
N ILE A 15 9.19 9.07 24.50
CA ILE A 15 7.77 9.44 24.69
C ILE A 15 7.17 9.95 23.38
N PHE A 16 7.90 10.79 22.64
CA PHE A 16 7.46 11.29 21.33
C PHE A 16 7.27 10.16 20.32
N LEU A 17 8.21 9.21 20.23
CA LEU A 17 8.08 8.06 19.34
C LEU A 17 6.89 7.16 19.72
N LEU A 18 6.64 6.95 21.01
CA LEU A 18 5.46 6.22 21.49
C LEU A 18 4.16 6.92 21.09
N PHE A 19 4.11 8.25 21.25
CA PHE A 19 2.96 9.04 20.85
C PHE A 19 2.68 8.93 19.34
N VAL A 20 3.71 9.04 18.51
CA VAL A 20 3.60 8.87 17.05
C VAL A 20 3.13 7.45 16.70
N ALA A 21 3.67 6.42 17.36
CA ALA A 21 3.26 5.04 17.14
C ALA A 21 1.79 4.81 17.49
N VAL A 22 1.32 5.32 18.62
CA VAL A 22 -0.11 5.22 19.03
C VAL A 22 -1.01 5.98 18.06
N CYS A 23 -0.61 7.18 17.63
CA CYS A 23 -1.36 7.98 16.67
C CYS A 23 -1.48 7.30 15.30
N LEU A 24 -0.39 6.69 14.80
CA LEU A 24 -0.40 5.92 13.56
C LEU A 24 -1.26 4.65 13.71
N ALA A 25 -1.13 3.92 14.83
CA ALA A 25 -1.90 2.71 15.07
C ALA A 25 -3.40 2.99 15.13
N SER A 26 -3.83 4.04 15.84
CA SER A 26 -5.25 4.42 15.93
C SER A 26 -5.80 4.91 14.58
N GLY A 27 -5.01 5.68 13.82
CA GLY A 27 -5.40 6.13 12.48
C GLY A 27 -5.57 4.97 11.50
N LEU A 28 -4.64 4.01 11.48
CA LEU A 28 -4.72 2.81 10.63
C LEU A 28 -5.89 1.91 11.04
N TYR A 29 -6.13 1.73 12.34
CA TYR A 29 -7.27 0.97 12.84
C TYR A 29 -8.60 1.57 12.36
N TYR A 30 -8.76 2.90 12.51
CA TYR A 30 -9.96 3.59 12.03
C TYR A 30 -10.12 3.48 10.51
N LEU A 31 -9.03 3.57 9.75
CA LEU A 31 -9.08 3.36 8.30
C LEU A 31 -9.54 1.94 7.94
N CYS A 32 -9.08 0.92 8.65
CA CYS A 32 -9.54 -0.45 8.43
C CYS A 32 -11.04 -0.61 8.72
N GLU A 33 -11.54 -0.01 9.80
CA GLU A 33 -12.98 0.00 10.14
C GLU A 33 -13.81 0.67 9.04
N VAL A 34 -13.36 1.81 8.51
CA VAL A 34 -14.01 2.49 7.36
C VAL A 34 -13.99 1.62 6.10
N VAL A 35 -12.89 0.89 5.86
CA VAL A 35 -12.77 0.01 4.71
C VAL A 35 -13.71 -1.20 4.83
N GLU A 36 -13.89 -1.72 6.04
CA GLU A 36 -14.82 -2.81 6.38
C GLU A 36 -16.27 -2.37 6.20
N GLU A 37 -16.66 -1.20 6.71
CA GLU A 37 -18.02 -0.68 6.60
C GLU A 37 -18.37 -0.26 5.16
N HIS A 38 -17.39 0.26 4.41
CA HIS A 38 -17.59 0.83 3.08
C HIS A 38 -16.80 0.12 1.96
N THR A 39 -16.89 -1.20 1.89
CA THR A 39 -16.21 -2.03 0.87
C THR A 39 -16.41 -1.55 -0.58
N VAL A 40 -17.60 -1.06 -0.93
CA VAL A 40 -17.90 -0.51 -2.27
C VAL A 40 -17.11 0.76 -2.55
N LEU A 41 -16.99 1.66 -1.57
CA LEU A 41 -16.17 2.87 -1.69
C LEU A 41 -14.70 2.51 -1.76
N THR A 42 -14.23 1.58 -0.93
CA THR A 42 -12.85 1.07 -0.96
C THR A 42 -12.50 0.56 -2.34
N ARG A 43 -13.36 -0.29 -2.94
CA ARG A 43 -13.14 -0.80 -4.30
C ARG A 43 -13.06 0.34 -5.32
N ARG A 44 -13.94 1.33 -5.21
CA ARG A 44 -13.96 2.49 -6.12
C ARG A 44 -12.70 3.35 -5.98
N ILE A 45 -12.25 3.61 -4.75
CA ILE A 45 -11.04 4.38 -4.45
C ILE A 45 -9.80 3.63 -4.96
N LEU A 46 -9.69 2.32 -4.72
CA LEU A 46 -8.60 1.49 -5.23
C LEU A 46 -8.58 1.43 -6.76
N THR A 47 -9.74 1.36 -7.41
CA THR A 47 -9.83 1.44 -8.87
C THR A 47 -9.37 2.80 -9.37
N ALA A 48 -9.84 3.88 -8.74
CA ALA A 48 -9.48 5.24 -9.10
C ALA A 48 -7.98 5.52 -8.90
N SER A 49 -7.39 5.05 -7.79
CA SER A 49 -5.95 5.21 -7.52
C SER A 49 -5.11 4.40 -8.50
N THR A 50 -5.51 3.16 -8.82
CA THR A 50 -4.82 2.34 -9.83
C THR A 50 -4.88 3.01 -11.21
N MET A 51 -6.04 3.56 -11.59
CA MET A 51 -6.20 4.29 -12.85
C MET A 51 -5.40 5.60 -12.87
N LEU A 52 -5.38 6.34 -11.77
CA LEU A 52 -4.60 7.57 -11.62
C LEU A 52 -3.11 7.28 -11.86
N VAL A 53 -2.56 6.26 -11.19
CA VAL A 53 -1.14 5.93 -11.32
C VAL A 53 -0.81 5.39 -12.72
N LEU A 54 -1.72 4.61 -13.34
CA LEU A 54 -1.58 4.20 -14.74
C LEU A 54 -1.49 5.41 -15.68
N VAL A 55 -2.37 6.40 -15.53
CA VAL A 55 -2.33 7.63 -16.32
C VAL A 55 -1.02 8.38 -16.10
N VAL A 56 -0.55 8.48 -14.85
CA VAL A 56 0.74 9.11 -14.53
C VAL A 56 1.91 8.38 -15.21
N HIS A 57 1.92 7.04 -15.23
CA HIS A 57 2.95 6.28 -15.95
C HIS A 57 2.91 6.51 -17.46
N VAL A 58 1.71 6.64 -18.06
CA VAL A 58 1.56 6.99 -19.49
C VAL A 58 2.06 8.41 -19.75
N LEU A 59 1.76 9.37 -18.87
CA LEU A 59 2.28 10.73 -18.99
C LEU A 59 3.82 10.73 -18.92
N PHE A 60 4.41 10.00 -17.98
CA PHE A 60 5.86 9.83 -17.94
C PHE A 60 6.42 9.23 -19.22
N ALA A 61 5.76 8.22 -19.81
CA ALA A 61 6.21 7.64 -21.07
C ALA A 61 6.13 8.62 -22.27
N CYS A 62 5.18 9.57 -22.26
CA CYS A 62 4.99 10.54 -23.33
C CYS A 62 5.88 11.79 -23.20
N PHE A 63 6.11 12.27 -21.98
CA PHE A 63 6.76 13.56 -21.73
C PHE A 63 8.21 13.44 -21.24
N GLU A 64 8.59 12.30 -20.65
CA GLU A 64 9.88 12.14 -19.97
C GLU A 64 10.68 10.97 -20.57
N SER A 65 12.00 11.14 -20.68
CA SER A 65 12.91 10.09 -21.11
C SER A 65 13.35 9.20 -19.93
N LEU A 66 12.38 8.62 -19.23
CA LEU A 66 12.63 7.68 -18.12
C LEU A 66 13.00 6.29 -18.65
N PRO A 67 13.72 5.47 -17.86
CA PRO A 67 14.05 4.11 -18.27
C PRO A 67 12.77 3.30 -18.54
N LEU A 68 12.60 2.89 -19.80
CA LEU A 68 11.43 2.13 -20.26
C LEU A 68 11.23 0.83 -19.47
N ALA A 69 12.30 0.23 -18.97
CA ALA A 69 12.22 -0.95 -18.11
C ALA A 69 11.50 -0.65 -16.77
N ALA A 70 11.77 0.50 -16.14
CA ALA A 70 11.11 0.90 -14.90
C ALA A 70 9.63 1.23 -15.12
N LEU A 71 9.33 1.93 -16.21
CA LEU A 71 7.95 2.21 -16.63
C LEU A 71 7.19 0.91 -16.95
N GLY A 72 7.82 -0.03 -17.65
CA GLY A 72 7.23 -1.33 -17.99
C GLY A 72 6.92 -2.18 -16.75
N VAL A 73 7.85 -2.26 -15.80
CA VAL A 73 7.62 -2.97 -14.53
C VAL A 73 6.54 -2.28 -13.70
N GLY A 74 6.52 -0.93 -13.67
CA GLY A 74 5.46 -0.16 -13.02
C GLY A 74 4.08 -0.41 -13.63
N LEU A 75 3.95 -0.38 -14.95
CA LEU A 75 2.69 -0.69 -15.66
C LEU A 75 2.26 -2.15 -15.43
N ALA A 76 3.21 -3.09 -15.48
CA ALA A 76 2.93 -4.50 -15.20
C ALA A 76 2.44 -4.72 -13.76
N ALA A 77 3.04 -4.03 -12.77
CA ALA A 77 2.59 -4.06 -11.39
C ALA A 77 1.14 -3.58 -11.25
N HIS A 78 0.79 -2.47 -11.90
CA HIS A 78 -0.58 -1.94 -11.89
C HIS A 78 -1.57 -2.84 -12.64
N GLY A 79 -1.12 -3.57 -13.67
CA GLY A 79 -1.89 -4.65 -14.29
C GLY A 79 -2.17 -5.80 -13.31
N CYS A 80 -1.17 -6.22 -12.53
CA CYS A 80 -1.36 -7.21 -11.47
C CYS A 80 -2.30 -6.72 -10.36
N TYR A 81 -2.23 -5.42 -9.99
CA TYR A 81 -3.16 -4.82 -9.03
C TYR A 81 -4.59 -4.78 -9.55
N PHE A 82 -4.78 -4.49 -10.84
CA PHE A 82 -6.09 -4.55 -11.47
C PHE A 82 -6.65 -5.98 -11.47
N TRP A 83 -5.81 -6.98 -11.73
CA TRP A 83 -6.19 -8.40 -11.63
C TRP A 83 -6.59 -8.78 -10.20
N LEU A 84 -5.83 -8.30 -9.19
CA LEU A 84 -6.16 -8.50 -7.78
C LEU A 84 -7.51 -7.87 -7.40
N LEU A 85 -7.80 -6.68 -7.94
CA LEU A 85 -9.05 -5.94 -7.70
C LEU A 85 -10.31 -6.65 -8.23
N GLN A 86 -10.17 -7.58 -9.19
CA GLN A 86 -11.30 -8.38 -9.68
C GLN A 86 -11.82 -9.37 -8.62
N SER A 87 -10.96 -9.80 -7.70
CA SER A 87 -11.32 -10.74 -6.61
C SER A 87 -11.82 -10.04 -5.35
N PHE A 88 -11.89 -8.71 -5.35
CA PHE A 88 -12.36 -7.91 -4.22
C PHE A 88 -13.87 -8.14 -3.98
N PRO A 89 -14.35 -8.30 -2.72
CA PRO A 89 -13.65 -8.05 -1.44
C PRO A 89 -12.85 -9.23 -0.87
N PHE A 90 -13.10 -10.46 -1.33
CA PHE A 90 -12.52 -11.67 -0.74
C PHE A 90 -11.15 -12.03 -1.35
N VAL A 91 -10.13 -11.23 -1.07
CA VAL A 91 -8.77 -11.47 -1.57
C VAL A 91 -8.07 -12.52 -0.71
N LYS A 92 -7.74 -13.67 -1.30
CA LYS A 92 -6.96 -14.72 -0.61
C LYS A 92 -5.46 -14.41 -0.69
N LEU A 93 -4.77 -14.39 0.45
CA LEU A 93 -3.32 -14.14 0.54
C LEU A 93 -2.48 -15.09 -0.33
N LEU A 94 -2.90 -16.36 -0.44
CA LEU A 94 -2.22 -17.39 -1.24
C LEU A 94 -2.70 -17.46 -2.70
N SER A 95 -3.55 -16.53 -3.14
CA SER A 95 -3.98 -16.48 -4.55
C SER A 95 -2.80 -16.12 -5.47
N PRO A 96 -2.78 -16.64 -6.71
CA PRO A 96 -1.72 -16.32 -7.67
C PRO A 96 -1.65 -14.82 -7.96
N ALA A 97 -2.79 -14.11 -7.95
CA ALA A 97 -2.85 -12.66 -8.15
C ALA A 97 -2.19 -11.90 -6.99
N CYS A 98 -2.43 -12.31 -5.73
CA CYS A 98 -1.82 -11.68 -4.56
C CYS A 98 -0.30 -11.88 -4.57
N LEU A 99 0.17 -13.10 -4.82
CA LEU A 99 1.60 -13.39 -4.93
C LEU A 99 2.25 -12.63 -6.09
N ALA A 100 1.62 -12.60 -7.27
CA ALA A 100 2.12 -11.84 -8.40
C ALA A 100 2.21 -10.35 -8.08
N SER A 101 1.18 -9.76 -7.45
CA SER A 101 1.18 -8.35 -7.04
C SER A 101 2.26 -8.02 -5.99
N ALA A 102 2.54 -8.94 -5.06
CA ALA A 102 3.58 -8.78 -4.05
C ALA A 102 4.98 -8.85 -4.68
N LEU A 103 5.21 -9.80 -5.59
CA LEU A 103 6.45 -9.89 -6.34
C LEU A 103 6.67 -8.64 -7.20
N MET A 104 5.62 -8.16 -7.87
CA MET A 104 5.72 -7.00 -8.75
C MET A 104 5.87 -5.68 -7.97
N LEU A 105 5.35 -5.61 -6.73
CA LEU A 105 5.65 -4.52 -5.78
C LEU A 105 7.16 -4.45 -5.49
N VAL A 106 7.75 -5.59 -5.11
CA VAL A 106 9.19 -5.65 -4.81
C VAL A 106 10.02 -5.33 -6.04
N ALA A 107 9.66 -5.89 -7.20
CA ALA A 107 10.34 -5.61 -8.46
C ALA A 107 10.28 -4.11 -8.82
N SER A 108 9.09 -3.51 -8.79
CA SER A 108 8.89 -2.08 -9.04
C SER A 108 9.72 -1.22 -8.07
N HIS A 109 9.68 -1.54 -6.78
CA HIS A 109 10.45 -0.84 -5.75
C HIS A 109 11.95 -0.89 -6.03
N VAL A 110 12.51 -2.08 -6.31
CA VAL A 110 13.95 -2.25 -6.54
C VAL A 110 14.38 -1.51 -7.81
N VAL A 111 13.64 -1.60 -8.90
CA VAL A 111 13.98 -0.94 -10.16
C VAL A 111 13.93 0.59 -10.03
N TRP A 112 12.89 1.14 -9.40
CA TRP A 112 12.83 2.58 -9.14
C TRP A 112 13.92 3.04 -8.19
N LEU A 113 14.23 2.26 -7.14
CA LEU A 113 15.28 2.61 -6.18
C LEU A 113 16.64 2.63 -6.88
N GLN A 114 16.95 1.64 -7.70
CA GLN A 114 18.18 1.62 -8.51
C GLN A 114 18.29 2.84 -9.42
N HIS A 115 17.18 3.27 -10.04
CA HIS A 115 17.15 4.48 -10.86
C HIS A 115 17.48 5.73 -10.04
N PHE A 116 16.81 5.96 -8.90
CA PHE A 116 17.07 7.14 -8.06
C PHE A 116 18.41 7.09 -7.30
N LEU A 117 19.00 5.91 -7.10
CA LEU A 117 20.37 5.78 -6.58
C LEU A 117 21.42 6.11 -7.65
N SER A 118 21.14 5.85 -8.92
CA SER A 118 22.03 6.22 -10.03
C SER A 118 22.02 7.73 -10.32
N HIS A 119 20.88 8.38 -10.10
CA HIS A 119 20.67 9.82 -10.30
C HIS A 119 20.23 10.46 -8.99
N PHE A 120 21.18 11.04 -8.25
CA PHE A 120 20.89 11.66 -6.96
C PHE A 120 19.86 12.79 -7.08
N HIS A 121 18.70 12.56 -6.48
CA HIS A 121 17.68 13.57 -6.25
C HIS A 121 17.53 13.82 -4.75
N GLN A 122 16.95 14.96 -4.39
CA GLN A 122 16.63 15.25 -3.01
C GLN A 122 15.69 14.18 -2.43
N THR A 123 15.99 13.70 -1.22
CA THR A 123 15.25 12.60 -0.58
C THR A 123 13.75 12.86 -0.55
N THR A 124 13.33 14.11 -0.34
CA THR A 124 11.92 14.52 -0.37
C THR A 124 11.26 14.21 -1.71
N HIS A 125 11.94 14.49 -2.83
CA HIS A 125 11.41 14.24 -4.17
C HIS A 125 11.22 12.74 -4.43
N VAL A 126 12.23 11.94 -4.05
CA VAL A 126 12.16 10.48 -4.16
C VAL A 126 11.02 9.94 -3.31
N LEU A 127 10.88 10.39 -2.06
CA LEU A 127 9.79 9.94 -1.18
C LEU A 127 8.40 10.30 -1.75
N CYS A 128 8.21 11.52 -2.24
CA CYS A 128 6.94 11.91 -2.88
C CYS A 128 6.63 11.04 -4.10
N PHE A 129 7.63 10.73 -4.91
CA PHE A 129 7.47 9.83 -6.06
C PHE A 129 7.04 8.42 -5.62
N PHE A 130 7.73 7.82 -4.64
CA PHE A 130 7.44 6.48 -4.15
C PHE A 130 6.07 6.39 -3.49
N VAL A 131 5.71 7.38 -2.66
CA VAL A 131 4.40 7.42 -1.99
C VAL A 131 3.27 7.39 -3.01
N LEU A 132 3.36 8.20 -4.07
CA LEU A 132 2.30 8.29 -5.07
C LEU A 132 2.30 7.11 -6.07
N ASN A 133 3.46 6.76 -6.63
CA ASN A 133 3.54 5.83 -7.76
C ASN A 133 3.75 4.37 -7.35
N VAL A 134 4.32 4.11 -6.17
CA VAL A 134 4.70 2.77 -5.74
C VAL A 134 3.87 2.31 -4.54
N TRP A 135 3.59 3.18 -3.57
CA TRP A 135 2.97 2.77 -2.30
C TRP A 135 1.47 3.00 -2.21
N LEU A 136 0.92 4.02 -2.89
CA LEU A 136 -0.49 4.40 -2.80
C LEU A 136 -1.45 3.20 -3.00
N VAL A 137 -1.25 2.43 -4.06
CA VAL A 137 -2.13 1.30 -4.42
C VAL A 137 -1.90 0.09 -3.51
N PRO A 138 -0.67 -0.42 -3.33
CA PRO A 138 -0.42 -1.57 -2.44
C PRO A 138 -0.81 -1.33 -0.99
N PHE A 139 -0.60 -0.12 -0.49
CA PHE A 139 -0.99 0.25 0.87
C PHE A 139 -2.51 0.17 1.06
N GLY A 140 -3.29 0.66 0.09
CA GLY A 140 -4.75 0.52 0.12
C GLY A 140 -5.20 -0.95 0.09
N PHE A 141 -4.53 -1.81 -0.71
CA PHE A 141 -4.81 -3.24 -0.68
C PHE A 141 -4.48 -3.88 0.66
N PHE A 142 -3.35 -3.50 1.28
CA PHE A 142 -2.97 -3.98 2.61
C PHE A 142 -3.98 -3.61 3.70
N LEU A 143 -4.47 -2.37 3.69
CA LEU A 143 -5.56 -1.94 4.58
C LEU A 143 -6.81 -2.79 4.36
N SER A 144 -7.16 -3.08 3.11
CA SER A 144 -8.35 -3.87 2.80
C SER A 144 -8.26 -5.34 3.20
N LEU A 145 -7.06 -5.94 3.12
CA LEU A 145 -6.83 -7.31 3.60
C LEU A 145 -6.99 -7.38 5.12
N SER A 146 -6.47 -6.39 5.83
CA SER A 146 -6.53 -6.33 7.30
C SER A 146 -7.96 -6.21 7.81
N ALA A 147 -8.84 -5.53 7.06
CA ALA A 147 -10.27 -5.47 7.35
C ALA A 147 -11.00 -6.80 7.05
N ASN A 148 -10.66 -7.47 5.94
CA ASN A 148 -11.35 -8.69 5.51
C ASN A 148 -11.05 -9.92 6.39
N GLU A 149 -9.84 -10.03 6.96
CA GLU A 149 -9.47 -11.16 7.85
C GLU A 149 -10.23 -11.13 9.20
N ASN A 150 -10.86 -10.01 9.56
CA ASN A 150 -11.65 -9.88 10.80
C ASN A 150 -13.13 -10.24 10.61
N ALA A 151 -13.59 -10.44 9.36
CA ALA A 151 -14.95 -10.88 9.09
C ALA A 151 -15.12 -12.37 9.46
N LEU A 152 -16.20 -12.70 10.19
CA LEU A 152 -16.50 -14.06 10.66
C LEU A 152 -16.47 -15.09 9.51
N PRO A 153 -15.88 -16.29 9.70
CA PRO A 153 -15.98 -17.35 8.72
C PRO A 153 -17.44 -17.80 8.58
N GLU A 154 -18.02 -17.70 7.38
CA GLU A 154 -19.41 -18.09 7.06
C GLU A 154 -19.69 -19.62 7.21
N GLY A 155 -18.80 -20.37 7.85
CA GLY A 155 -18.78 -21.83 7.84
C GLY A 155 -19.43 -22.57 9.02
N LEU A 156 -20.09 -21.88 9.97
CA LEU A 156 -20.64 -22.54 11.18
C LEU A 156 -22.10 -22.22 11.49
N GLY A 157 -22.92 -21.98 10.46
CA GLY A 157 -24.37 -22.06 10.60
C GLY A 157 -24.81 -23.53 10.68
N PRO A 158 -25.62 -23.96 11.68
CA PRO A 158 -26.11 -25.33 11.70
C PRO A 158 -26.90 -25.59 10.43
N SER A 159 -26.51 -26.62 9.67
CA SER A 159 -27.24 -27.15 8.52
C SER A 159 -28.64 -27.58 8.99
N ARG A 160 -29.58 -26.64 9.03
CA ARG A 160 -31.00 -26.91 9.21
C ARG A 160 -31.51 -27.51 7.90
N ARG A 161 -31.28 -28.81 7.73
CA ARG A 161 -31.99 -29.62 6.74
C ARG A 161 -33.46 -29.60 7.14
N MET A 162 -34.23 -28.73 6.50
CA MET A 162 -35.67 -28.94 6.36
C MET A 162 -35.85 -30.04 5.31
N ARG A 163 -36.21 -31.23 5.76
CA ARG A 163 -37.15 -32.16 5.13
C ARG A 163 -37.51 -33.24 6.13
#